data_AF-A0A1R1S4R8-F1
#
_entry.id   AF-A0A1R1S4R8-F1
#
_cell.length_a   1.000
_cell.length_b   1.000
_cell.length_c   1.000
_cell.angle_alpha   90.00
_cell.angle_beta   90.00
_cell.angle_gamma   90.00
#
_symmetry.space_group_name_H-M   'P 1'
#
loop_
_entity.id
_entity.type
_entity.pdbx_description
1 polymer ?
#
loop_
_entity_poly.entity_id
_entity_poly.type
_entity_poly.pdbx_seq_one_letter_code
_entity_poly.pdbx_strand_id
1 'polypeptide(L)'
;MVAPGRPAARGPAVVSKTGRITRLSSITRLSRKGMHAMRWSELVEQVRERGQYATGEEAERITRTVLTSLGGHLTGPERAELAHRLPREAAAALAGPIPPTLAPAASEFVDAVAARLGGATSATARWDVSSVLGAVAEMAGDELLDRLLSRLPSGYGLLFGRAELLPAGHV
;
A
#
# COMPACT_ATOMS: atom_id res chain seq x y z
N MET A 1 -0.55 -11.09 32.19
CA MET A 1 -1.71 -10.24 32.50
C MET A 1 -2.03 -9.41 31.25
N VAL A 2 -3.08 -9.82 30.54
CA VAL A 2 -3.86 -9.18 29.45
C VAL A 2 -3.16 -8.42 28.32
N ALA A 3 -3.23 -9.00 27.11
CA ALA A 3 -3.87 -8.37 25.95
C ALA A 3 -4.49 -9.47 25.04
N PRO A 4 -5.80 -9.43 24.70
CA PRO A 4 -6.47 -10.42 23.88
C PRO A 4 -6.58 -10.02 22.39
N GLY A 5 -6.54 -11.01 21.51
CA GLY A 5 -7.39 -11.08 20.31
C GLY A 5 -6.96 -10.37 19.02
N ARG A 6 -6.08 -11.00 18.23
CA ARG A 6 -6.17 -10.92 16.75
C ARG A 6 -7.00 -12.13 16.29
N PRO A 7 -8.12 -11.96 15.56
CA PRO A 7 -8.96 -13.09 15.18
C PRO A 7 -8.24 -13.96 14.15
N ALA A 8 -7.89 -15.16 14.58
CA ALA A 8 -7.62 -16.30 13.72
C ALA A 8 -8.87 -16.64 12.90
N ALA A 9 -8.65 -17.08 11.66
CA ALA A 9 -9.54 -17.90 10.83
C ALA A 9 -10.97 -17.38 10.57
N ARG A 10 -11.29 -17.16 9.30
CA ARG A 10 -12.66 -17.35 8.80
C ARG A 10 -12.65 -18.42 7.72
N GLY A 11 -13.15 -19.60 8.09
CA GLY A 11 -13.73 -20.56 7.16
C GLY A 11 -15.11 -20.09 6.64
N PRO A 12 -15.70 -20.81 5.68
CA PRO A 12 -16.73 -20.27 4.79
C PRO A 12 -18.11 -20.20 5.45
N ALA A 13 -18.76 -19.04 5.35
CA ALA A 13 -20.13 -18.85 5.79
C ALA A 13 -21.12 -19.19 4.67
N VAL A 14 -21.90 -20.22 4.95
CA VAL A 14 -23.08 -20.70 4.25
C VAL A 14 -24.19 -19.64 4.12
N VAL A 15 -24.93 -19.74 3.01
CA VAL A 15 -26.08 -18.93 2.61
C VAL A 15 -27.26 -19.01 3.60
N SER A 16 -27.92 -17.87 3.88
CA SER A 16 -29.35 -17.83 4.25
C SER A 16 -30.02 -16.47 3.97
N LYS A 17 -30.89 -16.56 2.97
CA LYS A 17 -32.14 -15.88 2.59
C LYS A 17 -32.78 -14.82 3.53
N THR A 18 -33.21 -13.74 2.86
CA THR A 18 -34.27 -12.75 3.20
C THR A 18 -33.91 -11.51 4.03
N GLY A 19 -34.01 -10.36 3.35
CA GLY A 19 -34.84 -9.27 3.88
C GLY A 19 -34.13 -7.94 4.14
N ARG A 20 -34.38 -6.99 3.23
CA ARG A 20 -34.32 -5.53 3.41
C ARG A 20 -32.93 -4.88 3.24
N ILE A 21 -32.72 -4.43 2.00
CA ILE A 21 -31.59 -3.62 1.54
C ILE A 21 -31.80 -2.19 2.03
N THR A 22 -31.11 -1.78 3.11
CA THR A 22 -30.85 -0.36 3.37
C THR A 22 -29.50 -0.02 2.75
N ARG A 23 -29.51 0.18 1.43
CA ARG A 23 -28.38 0.71 0.66
C ARG A 23 -28.66 2.20 0.50
N LEU A 24 -27.85 3.06 1.11
CA LEU A 24 -27.54 4.43 0.62
C LEU A 24 -26.57 5.11 1.59
N SER A 25 -25.25 5.11 1.29
CA SER A 25 -24.31 6.12 1.83
C SER A 25 -23.01 6.30 1.04
N SER A 26 -22.67 5.45 0.06
CA SER A 26 -21.28 5.43 -0.47
C SER A 26 -21.01 6.28 -1.72
N ILE A 27 -22.01 6.94 -2.31
CA ILE A 27 -21.88 7.39 -3.72
C ILE A 27 -21.32 8.83 -3.86
N THR A 28 -21.14 9.59 -2.78
CA THR A 28 -20.74 11.01 -2.90
C THR A 28 -19.27 11.36 -2.63
N ARG A 29 -18.39 10.38 -2.36
CA ARG A 29 -16.96 10.69 -2.03
C ARG A 29 -16.01 10.73 -3.24
N LEU A 30 -16.47 10.44 -4.45
CA LEU A 30 -15.60 10.42 -5.64
C LEU A 30 -15.60 11.73 -6.45
N SER A 31 -16.46 12.70 -6.11
CA SER A 31 -16.70 13.88 -6.98
C SER A 31 -15.97 15.17 -6.59
N ARG A 32 -14.96 15.14 -5.70
CA ARG A 32 -14.14 16.34 -5.36
C ARG A 32 -12.62 16.13 -5.44
N LYS A 33 -12.16 14.97 -5.90
CA LYS A 33 -10.72 14.59 -5.93
C LYS A 33 -10.05 15.17 -7.19
N GLY A 34 -10.09 16.48 -7.36
CA GLY A 34 -9.62 17.14 -8.59
C GLY A 34 -8.65 18.30 -8.41
N MET A 35 -8.48 18.91 -7.23
CA MET A 35 -7.83 20.24 -7.17
C MET A 35 -7.02 20.57 -5.91
N HIS A 36 -6.85 19.65 -4.96
CA HIS A 36 -5.91 19.85 -3.85
C HIS A 36 -4.92 18.70 -3.84
N ALA A 37 -3.62 19.03 -3.81
CA ALA A 37 -2.59 18.07 -3.46
C ALA A 37 -3.04 17.38 -2.17
N MET A 38 -3.24 16.06 -2.24
CA MET A 38 -3.80 15.32 -1.10
C MET A 38 -2.90 15.51 0.10
N ARG A 39 -3.53 15.73 1.26
CA ARG A 39 -2.81 15.96 2.51
C ARG A 39 -2.34 14.64 3.11
N TRP A 40 -1.31 14.68 3.95
CA TRP A 40 -0.82 13.50 4.68
C TRP A 40 -1.95 12.76 5.41
N SER A 41 -2.87 13.49 6.05
CA SER A 41 -4.02 12.90 6.73
C SER A 41 -4.97 12.14 5.79
N GLU A 42 -5.13 12.60 4.55
CA GLU A 42 -5.99 11.95 3.55
C GLU A 42 -5.33 10.67 3.01
N LEU A 43 -4.00 10.66 2.89
CA LEU A 43 -3.24 9.44 2.59
C LEU A 43 -3.38 8.43 3.74
N VAL A 44 -3.12 8.86 4.97
CA VAL A 44 -3.23 8.00 6.16
C VAL A 44 -4.64 7.43 6.30
N GLU A 45 -5.67 8.23 6.04
CA GLU A 45 -7.06 7.77 6.08
C GLU A 45 -7.36 6.74 4.99
N GLN A 46 -6.89 6.95 3.75
CA GLN A 46 -7.02 5.95 2.68
C GLN A 46 -6.32 4.63 3.05
N VAL A 47 -5.14 4.71 3.67
CA VAL A 47 -4.43 3.53 4.16
C VAL A 47 -5.19 2.85 5.29
N ARG A 48 -5.76 3.62 6.23
CA ARG A 48 -6.61 3.13 7.31
C ARG A 48 -7.81 2.37 6.80
N GLU A 49 -8.52 2.92 5.82
CA GLU A 49 -9.69 2.29 5.20
C GLU A 49 -9.29 1.00 4.45
N ARG A 50 -8.21 1.02 3.66
CA ARG A 50 -7.72 -0.16 2.91
C ARG A 50 -7.23 -1.28 3.80
N GLY A 51 -6.37 -0.94 4.75
CA GLY A 51 -5.75 -1.89 5.68
C GLY A 51 -6.66 -2.32 6.82
N GLN A 52 -7.83 -1.67 6.96
CA GLN A 52 -8.78 -1.87 8.04
C GLN A 52 -8.13 -1.67 9.42
N TYR A 53 -7.27 -0.65 9.54
CA TYR A 53 -6.58 -0.33 10.78
C TYR A 53 -7.52 0.31 11.80
N ALA A 54 -7.30 0.00 13.08
CA ALA A 54 -8.16 0.47 14.15
C ALA A 54 -8.03 1.98 14.37
N THR A 55 -6.82 2.52 14.19
CA THR A 55 -6.51 3.93 14.42
C THR A 55 -5.74 4.56 13.26
N GLY A 56 -5.84 5.88 13.14
CA GLY A 56 -5.04 6.65 12.19
C GLY A 56 -3.54 6.62 12.51
N GLU A 57 -3.19 6.58 13.80
CA GLU A 57 -1.78 6.50 14.24
C GLU A 57 -1.10 5.20 13.81
N GLU A 58 -1.82 4.07 13.89
CA GLU A 58 -1.35 2.78 13.39
C GLU A 58 -1.11 2.82 11.88
N ALA A 59 -2.10 3.31 11.13
CA ALA A 59 -2.00 3.49 9.69
C ALA A 59 -0.83 4.42 9.31
N GLU A 60 -0.63 5.50 10.06
CA GLU A 60 0.46 6.45 9.85
C GLU A 60 1.83 5.80 10.06
N ARG A 61 2.00 5.08 11.17
CA ARG A 61 3.25 4.38 11.51
C ARG A 61 3.62 3.37 10.41
N ILE A 62 2.64 2.58 9.96
CA ILE A 62 2.83 1.59 8.90
C ILE A 62 3.18 2.30 7.58
N THR A 63 2.43 3.35 7.21
CA THR A 63 2.68 4.16 6.01
C THR A 63 4.11 4.67 5.98
N ARG A 64 4.57 5.29 7.07
CA ARG A 64 5.93 5.84 7.15
C ARG A 64 6.99 4.74 7.03
N THR A 65 6.78 3.59 7.67
CA THR A 65 7.72 2.45 7.62
C THR A 65 7.84 1.88 6.20
N VAL A 66 6.70 1.69 5.53
CA VAL A 66 6.66 1.17 4.16
C VAL A 66 7.28 2.17 3.18
N LEU A 67 6.93 3.45 3.24
CA LEU A 67 7.49 4.48 2.36
C LEU A 67 9.00 4.65 2.55
N THR A 68 9.47 4.61 3.80
CA THR A 68 10.92 4.67 4.09
C THR A 68 11.65 3.47 3.48
N SER A 69 11.04 2.28 3.56
CA SER A 69 11.62 1.07 2.98
C SER A 69 11.59 1.12 1.44
N LEU A 70 10.50 1.63 0.86
CA LEU A 70 10.35 1.79 -0.59
C LEU A 70 11.34 2.83 -1.16
N GLY A 71 11.60 3.92 -0.44
CA GLY A 71 12.51 4.99 -0.86
C GLY A 71 13.93 4.51 -1.13
N GLY A 72 14.36 3.43 -0.47
CA GLY A 72 15.63 2.76 -0.77
C GLY A 72 15.61 1.95 -2.05
N HIS A 73 14.45 1.52 -2.56
CA HIS A 73 14.41 0.66 -3.74
C HIS A 73 14.19 1.47 -5.03
N LEU A 74 13.65 2.67 -4.90
CA LEU A 74 13.40 3.55 -6.04
C LEU A 74 14.67 4.35 -6.38
N THR A 75 15.16 4.17 -7.59
CA THR A 75 16.28 4.94 -8.15
C THR A 75 15.80 5.86 -9.27
N GLY A 76 16.45 7.01 -9.41
CA GLY A 76 16.28 7.85 -10.59
C GLY A 76 15.02 8.74 -10.61
N PRO A 77 14.58 9.16 -11.82
CA PRO A 77 13.58 10.22 -12.00
C PRO A 77 12.18 9.82 -11.49
N GLU A 78 11.84 8.53 -11.49
CA GLU A 78 10.52 8.05 -11.04
C GLU A 78 10.30 8.29 -9.54
N ARG A 79 11.36 8.20 -8.73
CA ARG A 79 11.30 8.54 -7.30
C ARG A 79 10.98 10.02 -7.11
N ALA A 80 11.64 10.88 -7.89
CA ALA A 80 11.40 12.32 -7.83
C ALA A 80 9.97 12.63 -8.28
N GLU A 81 9.52 12.06 -9.40
CA GLU A 81 8.14 12.26 -9.89
C GLU A 81 7.10 11.75 -8.88
N LEU A 82 7.32 10.58 -8.26
CA LEU A 82 6.46 10.07 -7.21
C LEU A 82 6.42 11.01 -6.01
N ALA A 83 7.57 11.54 -5.58
CA ALA A 83 7.64 12.51 -4.49
C ALA A 83 6.87 13.81 -4.79
N HIS A 84 6.82 14.26 -6.06
CA HIS A 84 6.03 15.43 -6.45
C HIS A 84 4.51 15.18 -6.45
N ARG A 85 4.07 13.93 -6.67
CA ARG A 85 2.65 13.55 -6.64
C ARG A 85 2.13 13.25 -5.23
N LEU A 86 3.04 13.08 -4.26
CA LEU A 86 2.71 12.72 -2.89
C LEU A 86 2.69 13.92 -1.93
N PRO A 87 2.00 13.82 -0.78
CA PRO A 87 2.14 14.80 0.29
C PRO A 87 3.59 14.94 0.74
N ARG A 88 3.97 16.12 1.24
CA ARG A 88 5.34 16.46 1.64
C ARG A 88 5.95 15.46 2.63
N GLU A 89 5.15 14.97 3.56
CA GLU A 89 5.54 14.00 4.59
C GLU A 89 5.86 12.63 3.98
N ALA A 90 5.09 12.21 2.97
CA ALA A 90 5.31 10.98 2.23
C ALA A 90 6.55 11.10 1.33
N ALA A 91 6.71 12.24 0.65
CA ALA A 91 7.91 12.57 -0.13
C ALA A 91 9.18 12.55 0.75
N ALA A 92 9.11 13.11 1.96
CA ALA A 92 10.21 13.08 2.93
C ALA A 92 10.54 11.66 3.40
N ALA A 93 9.52 10.81 3.62
CA ALA A 93 9.74 9.39 3.94
C ALA A 93 10.43 8.65 2.78
N LEU A 94 10.10 8.97 1.53
CA LEU A 94 10.78 8.44 0.36
C LEU A 94 12.21 8.95 0.21
N ALA A 95 12.61 10.04 0.87
CA ALA A 95 13.91 10.71 0.72
C ALA A 95 15.09 10.00 1.44
N GLY A 96 14.89 8.77 1.93
CA GLY A 96 15.93 7.97 2.58
C GLY A 96 17.19 7.69 1.73
N PRO A 97 18.29 7.24 2.35
CA PRO A 97 19.53 6.93 1.65
C PRO A 97 19.31 5.83 0.60
N ILE A 98 19.91 6.01 -0.58
CA ILE A 98 19.84 5.04 -1.68
C ILE A 98 20.84 3.91 -1.36
N PRO A 99 20.40 2.64 -1.20
CA PRO A 99 21.28 1.51 -1.07
C PRO A 99 22.11 1.31 -2.35
N PRO A 100 23.37 0.86 -2.22
CA PRO A 100 24.30 0.74 -3.34
C PRO A 100 24.03 -0.47 -4.26
N THR A 101 22.98 -1.26 -4.01
CA THR A 101 22.71 -2.54 -4.69
C THR A 101 21.38 -2.53 -5.45
N LEU A 102 21.20 -3.53 -6.32
CA LEU A 102 19.95 -3.82 -7.03
C LEU A 102 18.75 -3.87 -6.07
N ALA A 103 17.58 -3.42 -6.55
CA ALA A 103 16.33 -3.52 -5.79
C ALA A 103 16.06 -4.99 -5.40
N PRO A 104 15.78 -5.28 -4.12
CA PRO A 104 15.53 -6.65 -3.65
C PRO A 104 14.22 -7.20 -4.19
N ALA A 105 14.05 -8.52 -4.13
CA ALA A 105 12.80 -9.16 -4.54
C ALA A 105 11.60 -8.68 -3.70
N ALA A 106 10.39 -8.79 -4.24
CA ALA A 106 9.18 -8.34 -3.54
C ALA A 106 8.99 -9.03 -2.16
N SER A 107 9.36 -10.31 -2.03
CA SER A 107 9.33 -11.04 -0.76
C SER A 107 10.35 -10.50 0.26
N GLU A 108 11.58 -10.22 -0.19
CA GLU A 108 12.63 -9.66 0.66
C GLU A 108 12.25 -8.26 1.17
N PHE A 109 11.57 -7.47 0.34
CA PHE A 109 11.01 -6.19 0.77
C PHE A 109 9.95 -6.36 1.85
N VAL A 110 9.03 -7.32 1.68
CA VAL A 110 8.00 -7.63 2.69
C VAL A 110 8.66 -8.07 4.00
N ASP A 111 9.66 -8.94 3.95
CA ASP A 111 10.38 -9.40 5.15
C ASP A 111 11.16 -8.28 5.83
N ALA A 112 11.78 -7.37 5.05
CA ALA A 112 12.46 -6.20 5.57
C ALA A 112 11.49 -5.20 6.24
N VAL A 113 10.26 -5.07 5.74
CA VAL A 113 9.19 -4.30 6.40
C VAL A 113 8.72 -5.01 7.66
N ALA A 114 8.52 -6.33 7.61
CA ALA A 114 8.11 -7.15 8.74
C ALA A 114 9.05 -7.01 9.94
N ALA A 115 10.36 -7.03 9.68
CA ALA A 115 11.39 -6.81 10.69
C ALA A 115 11.27 -5.42 11.34
N ARG A 116 11.05 -4.36 10.55
CA ARG A 116 10.90 -2.98 11.05
C ARG A 116 9.59 -2.74 11.82
N LEU A 117 8.54 -3.50 11.53
CA LEU A 117 7.27 -3.47 12.27
C LEU A 117 7.31 -4.30 13.57
N GLY A 118 8.49 -4.70 14.03
CA GLY A 118 8.68 -5.45 15.27
C GLY A 118 8.59 -6.96 15.09
N GLY A 119 8.97 -7.49 13.91
CA GLY A 119 8.98 -8.92 13.62
C GLY A 119 7.59 -9.47 13.31
N ALA A 120 6.76 -8.71 12.61
CA ALA A 120 5.47 -9.19 12.13
C ALA A 120 5.64 -10.43 11.24
N THR A 121 4.59 -11.23 11.07
CA THR A 121 4.63 -12.34 10.11
C THR A 121 4.66 -11.79 8.68
N SER A 122 5.29 -12.51 7.74
CA SER A 122 5.33 -12.09 6.32
C SER A 122 3.93 -11.90 5.72
N ALA A 123 2.93 -12.67 6.18
CA ALA A 123 1.54 -12.48 5.75
C ALA A 123 0.95 -11.14 6.22
N THR A 124 1.22 -10.74 7.47
CA THR A 124 0.79 -9.45 8.02
C THR A 124 1.50 -8.30 7.30
N ALA A 125 2.83 -8.40 7.17
CA ALA A 125 3.61 -7.39 6.49
C ALA A 125 3.22 -7.24 5.01
N ARG A 126 2.88 -8.33 4.32
CA ARG A 126 2.38 -8.27 2.94
C ARG A 126 1.07 -7.50 2.86
N TRP A 127 0.12 -7.77 3.76
CA TRP A 127 -1.13 -7.02 3.83
C TRP A 127 -0.88 -5.53 4.08
N ASP A 128 0.02 -5.21 5.02
CA ASP A 128 0.35 -3.84 5.37
C ASP A 128 0.99 -3.08 4.21
N VAL A 129 1.97 -3.72 3.57
CA VAL A 129 2.61 -3.22 2.35
C VAL A 129 1.58 -2.99 1.26
N SER A 130 0.70 -3.97 1.00
CA SER A 130 -0.32 -3.84 -0.05
C SER A 130 -1.31 -2.73 0.21
N SER A 131 -1.69 -2.50 1.47
CA SER A 131 -2.61 -1.43 1.85
C SER A 131 -2.01 -0.05 1.60
N VAL A 132 -0.73 0.13 1.93
CA VAL A 132 0.00 1.38 1.68
C VAL A 132 0.26 1.58 0.18
N LEU A 133 0.85 0.58 -0.48
CA LEU A 133 1.23 0.70 -1.89
C LEU A 133 0.03 0.82 -2.82
N GLY A 134 -1.11 0.23 -2.49
CA GLY A 134 -2.36 0.47 -3.20
C GLY A 134 -2.84 1.92 -3.09
N ALA A 135 -2.70 2.57 -1.93
CA ALA A 135 -3.03 4.00 -1.79
C ALA A 135 -2.05 4.87 -2.58
N VAL A 136 -0.77 4.51 -2.57
CA VAL A 136 0.28 5.18 -3.36
C VAL A 136 0.03 5.04 -4.86
N ALA A 137 -0.40 3.87 -5.33
CA ALA A 137 -0.73 3.62 -6.73
C ALA A 137 -1.78 4.59 -7.27
N GLU A 138 -2.86 4.84 -6.52
CA GLU A 138 -3.90 5.79 -6.94
C GLU A 138 -3.39 7.23 -7.06
N MET A 139 -2.39 7.62 -6.28
CA MET A 139 -1.79 8.95 -6.34
C MET A 139 -0.73 9.05 -7.43
N ALA A 140 0.03 7.98 -7.62
CA ALA A 140 1.03 7.89 -8.67
C ALA A 140 0.37 8.00 -10.04
N GLY A 141 -0.84 7.47 -10.22
CA GLY A 141 -1.48 7.36 -11.54
C GLY A 141 -0.85 6.24 -12.37
N ASP A 142 -1.59 5.78 -13.39
CA ASP A 142 -1.25 4.54 -14.08
C ASP A 142 0.08 4.61 -14.83
N GLU A 143 0.38 5.75 -15.48
CA GLU A 143 1.57 5.88 -16.32
C GLU A 143 2.87 5.88 -15.50
N LEU A 144 2.86 6.54 -14.33
CA LEU A 144 4.02 6.54 -13.43
C LEU A 144 4.17 5.16 -12.78
N LEU A 145 3.07 4.53 -12.39
CA LEU A 145 3.08 3.21 -11.80
C LEU A 145 3.64 2.15 -12.77
N ASP A 146 3.26 2.20 -14.06
CA ASP A 146 3.78 1.29 -15.08
C ASP A 146 5.29 1.42 -15.24
N ARG A 147 5.81 2.66 -15.27
CA ARG A 147 7.27 2.91 -15.31
C ARG A 147 7.97 2.41 -14.06
N LEU A 148 7.41 2.65 -12.88
CA LEU A 148 7.96 2.14 -11.61
C LEU A 148 8.03 0.62 -11.62
N LEU A 149 6.94 -0.05 -12.01
CA LEU A 149 6.88 -1.52 -12.07
C LEU A 149 7.82 -2.10 -13.12
N SER A 150 8.08 -1.42 -14.25
CA SER A 150 9.06 -1.89 -15.24
C SER A 150 10.52 -1.88 -14.75
N ARG A 151 10.80 -1.11 -13.68
CA ARG A 151 12.15 -1.01 -13.07
C ARG A 151 12.30 -1.88 -11.82
N LEU A 152 11.19 -2.34 -11.26
CA LEU A 152 11.18 -3.20 -10.09
C LEU A 152 11.21 -4.68 -10.50
N PRO A 153 11.76 -5.57 -9.65
CA PRO A 153 11.65 -7.01 -9.87
C PRO A 153 10.18 -7.46 -9.98
N SER A 154 9.96 -8.60 -10.65
CA SER A 154 8.64 -9.23 -10.72
C SER A 154 8.06 -9.51 -9.32
N GLY A 155 6.74 -9.47 -9.17
CA GLY A 155 6.03 -9.69 -7.91
C GLY A 155 5.63 -8.40 -7.18
N TYR A 156 6.23 -7.25 -7.54
CA TYR A 156 5.84 -5.96 -6.99
C TYR A 156 4.44 -5.53 -7.45
N GLY A 157 3.98 -5.95 -8.64
CA GLY A 157 2.66 -5.55 -9.16
C GLY A 157 1.52 -5.90 -8.20
N LEU A 158 1.57 -7.11 -7.64
CA LEU A 158 0.60 -7.59 -6.64
C LEU A 158 0.60 -6.75 -5.36
N LEU A 159 1.75 -6.18 -4.97
CA LEU A 159 1.84 -5.31 -3.80
C LEU A 159 1.17 -3.95 -4.07
N PHE A 160 1.22 -3.44 -5.31
CA PHE A 160 0.51 -2.21 -5.68
C PHE A 160 -0.98 -2.42 -5.95
N GLY A 161 -1.51 -3.63 -5.76
CA GLY A 161 -2.92 -3.96 -6.03
C GLY A 161 -3.23 -4.09 -7.53
N ARG A 162 -2.21 -4.11 -8.39
CA ARG A 162 -2.36 -4.52 -9.79
C ARG A 162 -2.42 -6.05 -9.80
N ALA A 163 -3.46 -6.62 -10.41
CA ALA A 163 -3.38 -8.02 -10.80
C ALA A 163 -2.17 -8.13 -11.75
N GLU A 164 -1.14 -8.88 -11.38
CA GLU A 164 -0.16 -9.33 -12.37
C GLU A 164 -0.93 -10.24 -13.32
N LEU A 165 -1.55 -9.65 -14.33
CA LEU A 165 -1.77 -10.35 -15.59
C LEU A 165 -0.37 -10.58 -16.13
N LEU A 166 0.24 -11.69 -15.71
CA LEU A 166 1.29 -12.34 -16.49
C LEU A 166 0.82 -12.23 -17.95
N PRO A 167 1.59 -11.60 -18.87
CA PRO A 167 1.21 -11.64 -20.25
C PRO A 167 1.01 -13.12 -20.60
N ALA A 168 -0.25 -13.49 -20.90
CA ALA A 168 -0.56 -14.81 -21.41
C ALA A 168 0.40 -15.03 -22.59
N GLY A 169 1.08 -16.19 -22.55
CA GLY A 169 2.32 -16.45 -23.27
C GLY A 169 2.44 -15.81 -24.65
N HIS A 170 3.63 -15.26 -24.92
CA HIS A 170 4.12 -15.31 -26.29
C HIS A 170 4.29 -16.79 -26.66
N VAL A 171 3.30 -17.32 -27.37
CA VAL A 171 3.39 -18.52 -28.20
C VAL A 171 4.03 -18.17 -29.54
#